data_AF-A0A2U2DRS4-F1
#
_entry.id   AF-A0A2U2DRS4-F1
#
_cell.length_a   1.000
_cell.length_b   1.000
_cell.length_c   1.000
_cell.angle_alpha   90.00
_cell.angle_beta   90.00
_cell.angle_gamma   90.00
#
_symmetry.space_group_name_H-M   'P 1'
#
loop_
_entity.id
_entity.type
_entity.pdbx_description
1 polymer ?
#
loop_
_entity_poly.entity_id
_entity_poly.type
_entity_poly.pdbx_seq_one_letter_code
_entity_poly.pdbx_strand_id
1 'polypeptide(L)'
;MFLRACFNVECGGEPTMATTTGHFANSYTFKITGQSGNYGAYFDLITKNAIAAINYISDYVAWKGTLDFVVEFSAPKGSGLLPAVGNLTGDGVTHAMQEALTGRDPASNEPDVGAHIEPNTSGALTNYGYPLYFDPDPNPNVHPHVPTGTHDFFSIYVHEVFHGLGFWSTAQHGASKSAFDKLTVERGGQYFFTGANTKALLGQDLALATMGSRDHYAATGDAQSGLMFEWGNYEGNRWQIGKLDLAILKDLGYTVANEDKLNLVDLPDDTVFGSGGSTGGGPLDFHRYEVTRDAYTIQRLAPDIVAVYKPDGSVETLTGIERIHFNDGYLALDIDGTAGQAYRIYQAAFDRTPDAGGISYWIKMMDTGMSLKDVAHDFISSTEFMVTYGASMSNQAFVEQLYMNVLNRAGEAAGVDYWTGRMAADLTRADVLAGFSESPENVAGVAPSISDGIWYT
;
A
#
# COMPACT_ATOMS: atom_id res chain seq x y z
N MET A 1 6.48 -15.58 -20.17
CA MET A 1 7.13 -16.90 -20.33
C MET A 1 8.19 -16.98 -19.24
N PHE A 2 8.05 -17.65 -18.09
CA PHE A 2 7.25 -18.80 -17.68
C PHE A 2 6.56 -18.52 -16.33
N LEU A 3 5.23 -18.69 -16.23
CA LEU A 3 4.62 -19.20 -15.00
C LEU A 3 4.36 -20.68 -15.28
N ARG A 4 5.11 -21.58 -14.65
CA ARG A 4 4.74 -23.00 -14.61
C ARG A 4 3.71 -23.17 -13.50
N ALA A 5 2.47 -23.45 -13.89
CA ALA A 5 1.45 -23.97 -12.99
C ALA A 5 1.96 -25.27 -12.34
N CYS A 6 2.03 -25.33 -11.01
CA CYS A 6 2.40 -26.54 -10.28
C CYS A 6 1.17 -27.42 -10.09
N PHE A 7 1.12 -28.56 -10.80
CA PHE A 7 0.20 -29.66 -10.54
C PHE A 7 0.92 -30.73 -9.68
N ASN A 8 0.40 -30.95 -8.48
CA ASN A 8 0.55 -32.10 -7.58
C ASN A 8 1.85 -32.31 -6.76
N VAL A 9 1.62 -32.31 -5.44
CA VAL A 9 2.34 -32.95 -4.32
C VAL A 9 3.76 -32.41 -4.04
N GLU A 10 3.82 -31.54 -3.03
CA GLU A 10 5.00 -30.84 -2.50
C GLU A 10 5.66 -29.85 -3.49
N CYS A 11 5.71 -28.57 -3.15
CA CYS A 11 6.64 -27.62 -3.76
C CYS A 11 8.09 -27.96 -3.37
N GLY A 12 8.54 -29.20 -3.63
CA GLY A 12 9.88 -29.72 -3.39
C GLY A 12 10.88 -29.37 -4.50
N GLY A 13 10.71 -28.20 -5.12
CA GLY A 13 11.80 -27.58 -5.88
C GLY A 13 12.61 -26.71 -4.92
N GLU A 14 13.94 -26.76 -5.01
CA GLU A 14 14.80 -25.82 -4.26
C GLU A 14 14.33 -24.38 -4.52
N PRO A 15 14.09 -23.58 -3.47
CA PRO A 15 13.61 -22.22 -3.65
C PRO A 15 14.63 -21.43 -4.47
N THR A 16 14.16 -20.73 -5.50
CA THR A 16 15.04 -19.99 -6.40
C THR A 16 15.31 -18.61 -5.86
N MET A 17 16.57 -18.22 -5.83
CA MET A 17 16.97 -16.85 -5.50
C MET A 17 16.28 -15.85 -6.44
N ALA A 18 15.70 -14.83 -5.85
CA ALA A 18 15.05 -13.70 -6.50
C ALA A 18 15.59 -12.38 -5.94
N THR A 19 15.35 -11.31 -6.70
CA THR A 19 15.64 -9.94 -6.26
C THR A 19 14.33 -9.19 -6.19
N THR A 20 14.13 -8.44 -5.12
CA THR A 20 12.92 -7.62 -4.93
C THR A 20 12.85 -6.49 -5.95
N THR A 21 11.63 -5.99 -6.18
CA THR A 21 11.36 -4.86 -7.10
C THR A 21 11.15 -3.53 -6.37
N GLY A 22 11.39 -3.49 -5.06
CA GLY A 22 11.21 -2.30 -4.24
C GLY A 22 12.39 -1.31 -4.29
N HIS A 23 12.39 -0.32 -3.40
CA HIS A 23 13.44 0.69 -3.28
C HIS A 23 14.83 0.07 -3.10
N PHE A 24 14.95 -0.90 -2.20
CA PHE A 24 16.16 -1.69 -2.04
C PHE A 24 16.07 -2.93 -2.91
N ALA A 25 17.11 -3.21 -3.70
CA ALA A 25 17.23 -4.42 -4.51
C ALA A 25 17.76 -5.58 -3.65
N ASN A 26 16.95 -6.04 -2.71
CA ASN A 26 17.34 -7.06 -1.77
C ASN A 26 17.20 -8.48 -2.36
N SER A 27 18.05 -9.41 -1.90
CA SER A 27 18.02 -10.82 -2.34
C SER A 27 17.17 -11.67 -1.41
N TYR A 28 16.34 -12.57 -1.96
CA TYR A 28 15.53 -13.46 -1.14
C TYR A 28 15.28 -14.81 -1.81
N THR A 29 14.91 -15.82 -1.02
CA THR A 29 14.24 -17.02 -1.52
C THR A 29 12.85 -17.13 -0.90
N PHE A 30 11.93 -17.86 -1.53
CA PHE A 30 10.58 -18.09 -0.99
C PHE A 30 10.15 -19.53 -1.21
N LYS A 31 9.57 -20.16 -0.18
CA LYS A 31 8.95 -21.49 -0.28
C LYS A 31 7.67 -21.64 0.53
N ILE A 32 6.80 -22.54 0.08
CA ILE A 32 5.66 -23.05 0.84
C ILE A 32 6.02 -24.46 1.30
N THR A 33 5.98 -24.73 2.61
CA THR A 33 6.38 -26.00 3.22
C THR A 33 5.31 -26.54 4.19
N GLY A 34 5.58 -27.68 4.83
CA GLY A 34 4.71 -28.31 5.81
C GLY A 34 3.61 -29.19 5.18
N GLN A 35 2.51 -29.42 5.90
CA GLN A 35 1.39 -30.28 5.47
C GLN A 35 0.49 -29.60 4.43
N SER A 36 1.09 -29.14 3.33
CA SER A 36 0.45 -28.28 2.33
C SER A 36 -0.22 -29.06 1.18
N GLY A 37 -0.04 -30.39 1.11
CA GLY A 37 -0.42 -31.22 -0.05
C GLY A 37 -1.90 -31.17 -0.46
N ASN A 38 -2.81 -30.83 0.46
CA ASN A 38 -4.25 -30.69 0.19
C ASN A 38 -4.67 -29.24 -0.15
N TYR A 39 -3.74 -28.29 -0.11
CA TYR A 39 -4.02 -26.85 -0.22
C TYR A 39 -3.41 -26.21 -1.47
N GLY A 40 -3.08 -27.02 -2.48
CA GLY A 40 -2.47 -26.55 -3.73
C GLY A 40 -3.27 -25.44 -4.43
N ALA A 41 -4.60 -25.41 -4.27
CA ALA A 41 -5.46 -24.35 -4.81
C ALA A 41 -5.15 -22.95 -4.24
N TYR A 42 -4.54 -22.86 -3.07
CA TYR A 42 -4.16 -21.59 -2.43
C TYR A 42 -2.73 -21.15 -2.75
N PHE A 43 -1.90 -22.00 -3.37
CA PHE A 43 -0.46 -21.71 -3.51
C PHE A 43 -0.20 -20.46 -4.34
N ASP A 44 -0.97 -20.24 -5.41
CA ASP A 44 -0.84 -19.03 -6.23
C ASP A 44 -1.20 -17.77 -5.43
N LEU A 45 -2.27 -17.81 -4.64
CA LEU A 45 -2.71 -16.69 -3.80
C LEU A 45 -1.72 -16.38 -2.68
N ILE A 46 -1.26 -17.42 -1.97
CA ILE A 46 -0.25 -17.32 -0.92
C ILE A 46 1.04 -16.73 -1.48
N THR A 47 1.51 -17.26 -2.61
CA THR A 47 2.76 -16.81 -3.25
C THR A 47 2.66 -15.35 -3.68
N LYS A 48 1.55 -14.94 -4.30
CA LYS A 48 1.32 -13.55 -4.69
C LYS A 48 1.37 -12.61 -3.49
N ASN A 49 0.64 -12.92 -2.42
CA ASN A 49 0.57 -12.07 -1.23
C ASN A 49 1.91 -12.01 -0.50
N ALA A 50 2.59 -13.15 -0.33
CA ALA A 50 3.90 -13.20 0.32
C ALA A 50 4.95 -12.41 -0.48
N ILE A 51 5.01 -12.57 -1.81
CA ILE A 51 5.93 -11.80 -2.65
C ILE A 51 5.59 -10.30 -2.62
N ALA A 52 4.31 -9.92 -2.63
CA ALA A 52 3.91 -8.53 -2.48
C ALA A 52 4.38 -7.95 -1.13
N ALA A 53 4.24 -8.71 -0.04
CA ALA A 53 4.72 -8.31 1.28
C ALA A 53 6.26 -8.19 1.32
N ILE A 54 7.00 -9.13 0.72
CA ILE A 54 8.47 -9.09 0.63
C ILE A 54 8.92 -7.83 -0.13
N ASN A 55 8.29 -7.54 -1.27
CA ASN A 55 8.59 -6.34 -2.06
C ASN A 55 8.24 -5.06 -1.30
N TYR A 56 7.11 -5.04 -0.61
CA TYR A 56 6.69 -3.91 0.23
C TYR A 56 7.70 -3.64 1.35
N ILE A 57 8.13 -4.66 2.09
CA ILE A 57 9.18 -4.52 3.11
C ILE A 57 10.47 -3.97 2.48
N SER A 58 10.79 -4.43 1.27
CA SER A 58 11.96 -3.99 0.52
C SER A 58 11.91 -2.54 0.04
N ASP A 59 10.75 -1.88 0.07
CA ASP A 59 10.66 -0.43 -0.13
C ASP A 59 11.20 0.37 1.06
N TYR A 60 11.22 -0.25 2.24
CA TYR A 60 11.53 0.45 3.49
C TYR A 60 12.74 -0.10 4.23
N VAL A 61 13.11 -1.38 4.06
CA VAL A 61 14.16 -2.03 4.84
C VAL A 61 15.18 -2.70 3.92
N ALA A 62 16.46 -2.38 4.10
CA ALA A 62 17.57 -3.03 3.39
C ALA A 62 18.12 -4.23 4.16
N TRP A 63 18.54 -5.27 3.44
CA TRP A 63 19.29 -6.39 4.00
C TRP A 63 20.44 -6.84 3.07
N LYS A 64 21.50 -7.39 3.66
CA LYS A 64 22.75 -7.73 2.95
C LYS A 64 22.81 -9.17 2.45
N GLY A 65 22.22 -10.10 3.22
CA GLY A 65 22.18 -11.53 2.89
C GLY A 65 21.08 -11.88 1.90
N THR A 66 20.80 -13.17 1.77
CA THR A 66 19.65 -13.68 1.03
C THR A 66 18.67 -14.25 2.04
N LEU A 67 17.69 -13.45 2.46
CA LEU A 67 16.72 -13.93 3.44
C LEU A 67 15.82 -15.01 2.84
N ASP A 68 15.70 -16.13 3.55
CA ASP A 68 14.87 -17.27 3.19
C ASP A 68 13.46 -17.13 3.77
N PHE A 69 12.52 -16.69 2.93
CA PHE A 69 11.12 -16.53 3.31
C PHE A 69 10.35 -17.85 3.21
N VAL A 70 9.43 -18.07 4.12
CA VAL A 70 8.58 -19.27 4.12
C VAL A 70 7.13 -18.99 4.46
N VAL A 71 6.23 -19.81 3.93
CA VAL A 71 4.91 -20.05 4.50
C VAL A 71 4.85 -21.52 4.90
N GLU A 72 4.67 -21.79 6.19
CA GLU A 72 4.70 -23.15 6.71
C GLU A 72 3.31 -23.63 7.14
N PHE A 73 2.86 -24.74 6.56
CA PHE A 73 1.62 -25.41 6.94
C PHE A 73 1.83 -26.32 8.15
N SER A 74 1.30 -25.95 9.31
CA SER A 74 1.33 -26.74 10.53
C SER A 74 -0.07 -27.19 10.94
N ALA A 75 -0.37 -28.49 10.93
CA ALA A 75 -1.65 -29.02 11.40
C ALA A 75 -1.47 -30.01 12.57
N PRO A 76 -2.45 -30.10 13.49
CA PRO A 76 -2.87 -29.07 14.41
C PRO A 76 -2.24 -29.33 15.79
N LYS A 77 -1.42 -28.41 16.31
CA LYS A 77 -0.91 -28.52 17.69
C LYS A 77 -1.28 -27.29 18.51
N GLY A 78 -2.59 -27.13 18.73
CA GLY A 78 -3.12 -26.26 19.79
C GLY A 78 -3.01 -24.76 19.47
N SER A 79 -4.07 -24.04 19.85
CA SER A 79 -4.13 -22.59 19.77
C SER A 79 -3.08 -21.94 20.67
N GLY A 80 -2.11 -21.23 20.08
CA GLY A 80 -1.23 -20.30 20.81
C GLY A 80 0.12 -20.08 20.13
N LEU A 81 0.25 -18.90 19.48
CA LEU A 81 1.46 -18.15 19.10
C LEU A 81 2.64 -18.93 18.51
N LEU A 82 2.89 -18.80 17.19
CA LEU A 82 4.22 -19.03 16.62
C LEU A 82 4.49 -18.18 15.37
N PRO A 83 5.75 -17.71 15.20
CA PRO A 83 6.11 -16.44 14.59
C PRO A 83 6.63 -16.59 13.16
N ALA A 84 7.17 -15.52 12.58
CA ALA A 84 8.27 -15.68 11.64
C ALA A 84 9.31 -16.64 12.20
N VAL A 85 9.90 -17.45 11.32
CA VAL A 85 10.81 -18.55 11.64
C VAL A 85 12.14 -18.00 12.19
N GLY A 86 12.11 -17.41 13.38
CA GLY A 86 13.25 -16.81 14.05
C GLY A 86 13.83 -17.76 15.07
N ASN A 87 15.11 -18.08 14.92
CA ASN A 87 15.96 -18.61 15.99
C ASN A 87 16.89 -17.49 16.49
N LEU A 88 17.39 -17.60 17.72
CA LEU A 88 18.36 -16.63 18.27
C LEU A 88 19.79 -17.17 18.20
N THR A 89 20.73 -16.32 17.77
CA THR A 89 22.16 -16.52 17.96
C THR A 89 22.53 -16.42 19.44
N GLY A 90 23.74 -16.88 19.81
CA GLY A 90 24.22 -16.86 21.20
C GLY A 90 24.32 -15.47 21.84
N ASP A 91 24.36 -14.41 21.02
CA ASP A 91 24.33 -13.01 21.46
C ASP A 91 22.92 -12.38 21.45
N GLY A 92 21.88 -13.18 21.19
CA GLY A 92 20.48 -12.75 21.29
C GLY A 92 19.96 -11.98 20.07
N VAL A 93 20.61 -12.10 18.93
CA VAL A 93 20.17 -11.55 17.64
C VAL A 93 19.37 -12.65 16.92
N THR A 94 18.29 -12.32 16.22
CA THR A 94 17.60 -13.33 15.42
C THR A 94 18.48 -13.77 14.25
N HIS A 95 18.35 -15.01 13.78
CA HIS A 95 19.11 -15.50 12.61
C HIS A 95 18.88 -14.61 11.39
N ALA A 96 17.61 -14.27 11.12
CA ALA A 96 17.23 -13.30 10.10
C ALA A 96 17.90 -11.93 10.28
N MET A 97 17.95 -11.39 11.50
CA MET A 97 18.61 -10.11 11.76
C MET A 97 20.12 -10.20 11.57
N GLN A 98 20.74 -11.29 12.00
CA GLN A 98 22.16 -11.56 11.80
C GLN A 98 22.49 -11.59 10.30
N GLU A 99 21.70 -12.31 9.51
CA GLU A 99 21.86 -12.37 8.08
C GLU A 99 21.57 -11.02 7.42
N ALA A 100 20.49 -10.36 7.81
CA ALA A 100 20.10 -9.09 7.21
C ALA A 100 21.17 -8.01 7.41
N LEU A 101 21.77 -7.94 8.61
CA LEU A 101 22.74 -6.90 8.94
C LEU A 101 24.17 -7.24 8.50
N THR A 102 24.51 -8.53 8.37
CA THR A 102 25.91 -8.95 8.14
C THR A 102 26.14 -9.71 6.83
N GLY A 103 25.08 -10.22 6.20
CA GLY A 103 25.15 -11.12 5.05
C GLY A 103 25.63 -12.52 5.41
N ARG A 104 25.66 -12.87 6.70
CA ARG A 104 26.03 -14.21 7.17
C ARG A 104 24.79 -14.93 7.67
N ASP A 105 24.41 -15.96 6.95
CA ASP A 105 23.40 -16.91 7.32
C ASP A 105 23.93 -17.89 8.39
N PRO A 106 23.46 -17.82 9.64
CA PRO A 106 23.90 -18.72 10.70
C PRO A 106 23.23 -20.10 10.61
N ALA A 107 22.19 -20.28 9.80
CA ALA A 107 21.35 -21.48 9.75
C ALA A 107 20.87 -21.80 8.32
N SER A 108 21.81 -21.94 7.39
CA SER A 108 21.56 -22.10 5.93
C SER A 108 20.69 -23.24 5.42
N ASN A 109 20.12 -24.02 6.32
CA ASN A 109 19.15 -25.07 6.04
C ASN A 109 17.75 -24.76 6.61
N GLU A 110 17.58 -23.65 7.31
CA GLU A 110 16.36 -23.20 7.97
C GLU A 110 15.89 -21.88 7.35
N PRO A 111 14.58 -21.67 7.17
CA PRO A 111 14.07 -20.37 6.78
C PRO A 111 14.40 -19.29 7.82
N ASP A 112 14.59 -18.05 7.37
CA ASP A 112 14.87 -16.90 8.24
C ASP A 112 13.60 -16.28 8.82
N VAL A 113 12.58 -16.13 7.98
CA VAL A 113 11.37 -15.37 8.28
C VAL A 113 10.17 -15.93 7.54
N GLY A 114 8.97 -15.69 8.04
CA GLY A 114 7.78 -16.22 7.39
C GLY A 114 6.53 -16.14 8.25
N ALA A 115 5.56 -17.00 7.96
CA ALA A 115 4.39 -17.17 8.80
C ALA A 115 3.90 -18.62 8.75
N HIS A 116 3.26 -19.05 9.84
CA HIS A 116 2.55 -20.32 9.88
C HIS A 116 1.09 -20.16 9.42
N ILE A 117 0.60 -21.15 8.67
CA ILE A 117 -0.82 -21.27 8.32
C ILE A 117 -1.35 -22.61 8.81
N GLU A 118 -2.44 -22.56 9.55
CA GLU A 118 -3.08 -23.74 10.11
C GLU A 118 -4.40 -24.02 9.41
N PRO A 119 -4.59 -25.20 8.80
CA PRO A 119 -5.91 -25.60 8.35
C PRO A 119 -6.79 -25.96 9.55
N ASN A 120 -7.95 -25.31 9.68
CA ASN A 120 -8.92 -25.67 10.70
C ASN A 120 -9.72 -26.92 10.32
N THR A 121 -10.54 -27.42 11.25
CA THR A 121 -11.36 -28.63 11.06
C THR A 121 -12.40 -28.51 9.94
N SER A 122 -12.70 -27.29 9.47
CA SER A 122 -13.59 -27.03 8.33
C SER A 122 -12.86 -26.93 6.99
N GLY A 123 -11.53 -27.04 6.98
CA GLY A 123 -10.69 -26.92 5.79
C GLY A 123 -10.34 -25.48 5.40
N ALA A 124 -10.76 -24.48 6.18
CA ALA A 124 -10.33 -23.10 5.99
C ALA A 124 -8.90 -22.92 6.52
N LEU A 125 -8.10 -22.12 5.81
CA LEU A 125 -6.78 -21.72 6.27
C LEU A 125 -6.94 -20.62 7.32
N THR A 126 -6.28 -20.80 8.45
CA THR A 126 -6.38 -19.92 9.60
C THR A 126 -5.02 -19.50 10.10
N ASN A 127 -5.01 -18.37 10.80
CA ASN A 127 -3.90 -17.91 11.61
C ASN A 127 -4.49 -17.27 12.88
N TYR A 128 -3.91 -17.54 14.05
CA TYR A 128 -4.50 -17.22 15.36
C TYR A 128 -5.96 -17.73 15.55
N GLY A 129 -6.34 -18.81 14.87
CA GLY A 129 -7.68 -19.38 14.93
C GLY A 129 -8.74 -18.63 14.11
N TYR A 130 -8.36 -17.54 13.42
CA TYR A 130 -9.24 -16.80 12.52
C TYR A 130 -8.97 -17.19 11.05
N PRO A 131 -10.01 -17.29 10.21
CA PRO A 131 -9.84 -17.49 8.77
C PRO A 131 -8.96 -16.42 8.13
N LEU A 132 -8.11 -16.83 7.19
CA LEU A 132 -7.28 -15.93 6.40
C LEU A 132 -8.01 -15.48 5.14
N TYR A 133 -8.00 -14.17 4.91
CA TYR A 133 -8.27 -13.57 3.61
C TYR A 133 -6.98 -13.48 2.81
N PHE A 134 -7.04 -13.93 1.56
CA PHE A 134 -5.95 -13.75 0.60
C PHE A 134 -6.43 -12.78 -0.48
N ASP A 135 -5.76 -11.64 -0.59
CA ASP A 135 -6.06 -10.66 -1.61
C ASP A 135 -5.75 -11.26 -3.00
N PRO A 136 -6.72 -11.29 -3.94
CA PRO A 136 -6.48 -11.80 -5.29
C PRO A 136 -5.50 -10.93 -6.09
N ASP A 137 -5.34 -9.65 -5.73
CA ASP A 137 -4.46 -8.67 -6.35
C ASP A 137 -3.74 -7.82 -5.28
N PRO A 138 -2.79 -8.42 -4.53
CA PRO A 138 -2.18 -7.77 -3.37
C PRO A 138 -1.40 -6.52 -3.76
N ASN A 139 -1.92 -5.36 -3.35
CA ASN A 139 -1.26 -4.08 -3.48
C ASN A 139 -1.05 -3.45 -2.09
N PRO A 140 0.20 -3.24 -1.66
CA PRO A 140 0.48 -2.67 -0.34
C PRO A 140 -0.01 -1.24 -0.16
N ASN A 141 -0.20 -0.50 -1.26
CA ASN A 141 -0.59 0.92 -1.26
C ASN A 141 -2.11 1.12 -1.35
N VAL A 142 -2.90 0.06 -1.25
CA VAL A 142 -4.36 0.10 -1.28
C VAL A 142 -4.87 -0.66 -0.06
N HIS A 143 -5.87 -0.11 0.63
CA HIS A 143 -6.61 -0.83 1.67
C HIS A 143 -7.66 -1.73 0.99
N PRO A 144 -7.42 -3.04 0.84
CA PRO A 144 -8.43 -3.94 0.30
C PRO A 144 -9.60 -4.04 1.26
N HIS A 145 -10.78 -4.43 0.76
CA HIS A 145 -11.82 -4.89 1.67
C HIS A 145 -11.43 -6.24 2.26
N VAL A 146 -10.95 -6.24 3.50
CA VAL A 146 -10.78 -7.45 4.30
C VAL A 146 -12.18 -7.89 4.79
N PRO A 147 -12.66 -9.09 4.42
CA PRO A 147 -13.96 -9.56 4.87
C PRO A 147 -14.05 -9.64 6.40
N THR A 148 -15.19 -9.23 6.97
CA THR A 148 -15.44 -9.32 8.41
C THR A 148 -15.25 -10.76 8.92
N GLY A 149 -14.59 -10.91 10.07
CA GLY A 149 -14.27 -12.22 10.66
C GLY A 149 -13.12 -12.95 9.97
N THR A 150 -12.32 -12.26 9.17
CA THR A 150 -11.09 -12.77 8.57
C THR A 150 -9.91 -11.85 8.85
N HIS A 151 -8.70 -12.42 8.83
CA HIS A 151 -7.45 -11.67 8.90
C HIS A 151 -6.83 -11.53 7.50
N ASP A 152 -6.35 -10.35 7.14
CA ASP A 152 -5.59 -10.16 5.90
C ASP A 152 -4.24 -10.87 5.98
N PHE A 153 -4.01 -11.86 5.12
CA PHE A 153 -2.79 -12.65 5.14
C PHE A 153 -1.55 -11.78 4.87
N PHE A 154 -1.65 -10.79 3.97
CA PHE A 154 -0.54 -9.86 3.70
C PHE A 154 -0.08 -9.16 4.99
N SER A 155 -1.04 -8.63 5.76
CA SER A 155 -0.80 -7.93 7.02
C SER A 155 -0.12 -8.81 8.06
N ILE A 156 -0.65 -10.02 8.26
CA ILE A 156 -0.06 -11.03 9.13
C ILE A 156 1.36 -11.34 8.68
N TYR A 157 1.57 -11.55 7.38
CA TYR A 157 2.89 -11.92 6.87
C TYR A 157 3.93 -10.83 7.13
N VAL A 158 3.58 -9.55 6.92
CA VAL A 158 4.48 -8.42 7.23
C VAL A 158 4.76 -8.34 8.74
N HIS A 159 3.72 -8.46 9.58
CA HIS A 159 3.84 -8.42 11.03
C HIS A 159 4.80 -9.50 11.54
N GLU A 160 4.59 -10.74 11.09
CA GLU A 160 5.42 -11.86 11.50
C GLU A 160 6.87 -11.64 11.04
N VAL A 161 7.10 -11.22 9.80
CA VAL A 161 8.46 -10.91 9.31
C VAL A 161 9.16 -9.87 10.21
N PHE A 162 8.45 -8.87 10.74
CA PHE A 162 9.03 -7.87 11.64
C PHE A 162 9.49 -8.47 12.98
N HIS A 163 8.78 -9.46 13.53
CA HIS A 163 9.30 -10.25 14.65
C HIS A 163 10.62 -10.93 14.30
N GLY A 164 10.68 -11.55 13.11
CA GLY A 164 11.89 -12.16 12.57
C GLY A 164 13.05 -11.17 12.40
N LEU A 165 12.78 -9.93 11.97
CA LEU A 165 13.77 -8.85 11.87
C LEU A 165 14.19 -8.25 13.23
N GLY A 166 13.66 -8.76 14.34
CA GLY A 166 14.19 -8.47 15.67
C GLY A 166 13.22 -7.77 16.61
N PHE A 167 11.95 -7.58 16.26
CA PHE A 167 10.90 -7.25 17.25
C PHE A 167 10.61 -8.46 18.14
N TRP A 168 11.53 -8.81 19.02
CA TRP A 168 11.38 -10.01 19.82
C TRP A 168 12.10 -9.92 21.16
N SER A 169 11.39 -10.24 22.22
CA SER A 169 11.67 -10.01 23.63
C SER A 169 11.61 -11.35 24.32
N THR A 170 12.74 -12.05 24.31
CA THR A 170 12.83 -13.36 24.93
C THR A 170 12.91 -13.30 26.45
N ALA A 171 13.38 -12.18 27.02
CA ALA A 171 13.42 -12.02 28.47
C ALA A 171 12.03 -11.97 29.12
N GLN A 172 10.95 -11.73 28.38
CA GLN A 172 9.59 -11.81 28.92
C GLN A 172 9.21 -13.25 29.30
N HIS A 173 9.86 -14.23 28.67
CA HIS A 173 9.67 -15.66 28.91
C HIS A 173 10.75 -16.24 29.83
N GLY A 174 11.51 -15.39 30.52
CA GLY A 174 12.59 -15.80 31.43
C GLY A 174 13.87 -16.29 30.73
N ALA A 175 13.99 -16.03 29.42
CA ALA A 175 15.20 -16.37 28.64
C ALA A 175 16.23 -15.21 28.65
N SER A 176 17.38 -15.44 28.00
CA SER A 176 18.39 -14.41 27.78
C SER A 176 17.82 -13.21 27.01
N LYS A 177 18.36 -12.02 27.24
CA LYS A 177 17.94 -10.79 26.55
C LYS A 177 18.29 -10.83 25.07
N SER A 178 17.30 -10.64 24.22
CA SER A 178 17.48 -10.39 22.79
C SER A 178 18.13 -9.01 22.51
N ALA A 179 18.41 -8.72 21.24
CA ALA A 179 18.79 -7.38 20.78
C ALA A 179 17.75 -6.32 21.15
N PHE A 180 16.46 -6.63 20.97
CA PHE A 180 15.36 -5.78 21.40
C PHE A 180 15.35 -5.53 22.90
N ASP A 181 15.49 -6.60 23.71
CA ASP A 181 15.51 -6.51 25.17
C ASP A 181 16.63 -5.63 25.72
N LYS A 182 17.76 -5.55 25.02
CA LYS A 182 18.89 -4.68 25.40
C LYS A 182 18.54 -3.19 25.27
N LEU A 183 17.53 -2.86 24.46
CA LEU A 183 16.97 -1.53 24.30
C LEU A 183 15.69 -1.34 25.12
N THR A 184 15.43 -2.19 26.12
CA THR A 184 14.27 -2.04 27.02
C THR A 184 14.66 -1.74 28.46
N VAL A 185 13.83 -0.94 29.13
CA VAL A 185 13.93 -0.67 30.57
C VAL A 185 12.58 -0.83 31.24
N GLU A 186 12.57 -1.35 32.46
CA GLU A 186 11.38 -1.38 33.31
C GLU A 186 11.38 -0.18 34.25
N ARG A 187 10.24 0.51 34.36
CA ARG A 187 10.01 1.58 35.33
C ARG A 187 8.63 1.42 35.94
N GLY A 188 8.59 1.07 37.23
CA GLY A 188 7.33 1.00 37.98
C GLY A 188 6.33 -0.04 37.43
N GLY A 189 6.81 -1.19 36.94
CA GLY A 189 5.97 -2.24 36.34
C GLY A 189 5.60 -2.03 34.87
N GLN A 190 6.00 -0.90 34.26
CA GLN A 190 5.86 -0.63 32.83
C GLN A 190 7.20 -0.83 32.12
N TYR A 191 7.18 -1.49 30.97
CA TYR A 191 8.34 -1.62 30.09
C TYR A 191 8.35 -0.53 29.03
N PHE A 192 9.54 -0.04 28.70
CA PHE A 192 9.75 0.96 27.67
C PHE A 192 10.87 0.54 26.72
N PHE A 193 10.67 0.73 25.42
CA PHE A 193 11.72 0.71 24.42
C PHE A 193 12.43 2.08 24.38
N THR A 194 13.75 2.07 24.53
CA THR A 194 14.59 3.26 24.74
C THR A 194 15.57 3.50 23.60
N GLY A 195 15.25 3.01 22.40
CA GLY A 195 16.02 3.29 21.19
C GLY A 195 16.09 4.80 20.90
N ALA A 196 17.23 5.27 20.40
CA ALA A 196 17.50 6.69 20.23
C ALA A 196 16.66 7.32 19.11
N ASN A 197 16.46 6.60 18.00
CA ASN A 197 15.64 7.04 16.88
C ASN A 197 14.16 7.04 17.25
N THR A 198 13.70 5.99 17.92
CA THR A 198 12.32 5.88 18.43
C THR A 198 12.01 7.02 19.40
N LYS A 199 12.93 7.29 20.33
CA LYS A 199 12.80 8.40 21.27
C LYS A 199 12.82 9.76 20.58
N ALA A 200 13.66 9.94 19.56
CA ALA A 200 13.69 11.18 18.79
C ALA A 200 12.39 11.42 18.03
N LEU A 201 11.77 10.35 17.51
CA LEU A 201 10.50 10.40 16.80
C LEU A 201 9.33 10.77 17.73
N LEU A 202 9.25 10.13 18.91
CA LEU A 202 8.12 10.30 19.83
C LEU A 202 8.33 11.44 20.86
N GLY A 203 9.55 11.94 21.00
CA GLY A 203 9.94 12.84 22.10
C GLY A 203 10.03 12.14 23.47
N GLN A 204 9.76 10.84 23.55
CA GLN A 204 9.76 10.04 24.78
C GLN A 204 10.08 8.56 24.50
N ASP A 205 10.35 7.79 25.56
CA ASP A 205 10.55 6.34 25.41
C ASP A 205 9.20 5.67 25.10
N LEU A 206 9.18 4.68 24.20
CA LEU A 206 7.96 4.01 23.76
C LEU A 206 7.49 3.00 24.80
N ALA A 207 6.25 3.09 25.28
CA ALA A 207 5.72 2.09 26.19
C ALA A 207 5.42 0.77 25.46
N LEU A 208 5.79 -0.35 26.09
CA LEU A 208 5.57 -1.70 25.56
C LEU A 208 4.42 -2.39 26.29
N ALA A 209 3.78 -3.31 25.58
CA ALA A 209 2.72 -4.19 26.08
C ALA A 209 3.09 -4.83 27.43
N THR A 210 2.11 -4.94 28.32
CA THR A 210 2.26 -5.61 29.63
C THR A 210 1.25 -6.73 29.86
N MET A 211 0.19 -6.81 29.04
CA MET A 211 -0.86 -7.82 29.15
C MET A 211 -0.70 -8.93 28.11
N GLY A 212 -0.15 -8.61 26.94
CA GLY A 212 0.25 -9.51 25.85
C GLY A 212 1.77 -9.71 25.79
N SER A 213 2.32 -9.76 24.58
CA SER A 213 3.78 -9.87 24.37
C SER A 213 4.43 -8.49 24.34
N ARG A 214 5.48 -8.29 25.14
CA ARG A 214 6.38 -7.11 25.22
C ARG A 214 7.09 -6.79 23.90
N ASP A 215 6.90 -7.62 22.88
CA ASP A 215 7.32 -7.38 21.49
C ASP A 215 6.49 -6.32 20.78
N HIS A 216 5.37 -5.96 21.38
CA HIS A 216 4.44 -4.98 20.87
C HIS A 216 4.49 -3.70 21.69
N TYR A 217 4.16 -2.58 21.06
CA TYR A 217 3.91 -1.35 21.80
C TYR A 217 2.53 -1.34 22.46
N ALA A 218 2.47 -0.72 23.63
CA ALA A 218 1.26 -0.57 24.42
C ALA A 218 0.37 0.55 23.85
N ALA A 219 -0.93 0.46 24.14
CA ALA A 219 -1.94 1.46 23.78
C ALA A 219 -1.78 2.78 24.57
N THR A 220 -0.74 3.55 24.26
CA THR A 220 -0.41 4.80 24.95
C THR A 220 -0.12 5.92 23.96
N GLY A 221 -0.73 7.10 24.19
CA GLY A 221 -0.43 8.31 23.43
C GLY A 221 -0.56 8.10 21.92
N ASP A 222 0.55 8.24 21.20
CA ASP A 222 0.63 8.20 19.73
C ASP A 222 0.76 6.76 19.14
N ALA A 223 0.80 5.72 19.98
CA ALA A 223 0.96 4.31 19.57
C ALA A 223 -0.28 3.47 19.95
N GLN A 224 -1.45 3.80 19.38
CA GLN A 224 -2.72 3.13 19.67
C GLN A 224 -3.21 2.18 18.57
N SER A 225 -2.42 2.05 17.50
CA SER A 225 -2.68 1.24 16.32
C SER A 225 -1.35 0.98 15.62
N GLY A 226 -1.36 0.16 14.57
CA GLY A 226 -0.17 -0.11 13.76
C GLY A 226 0.27 -1.56 13.74
N LEU A 227 1.29 -1.82 12.91
CA LEU A 227 1.77 -3.16 12.60
C LEU A 227 2.12 -3.94 13.87
N MET A 228 2.88 -3.34 14.81
CA MET A 228 3.35 -4.01 16.03
C MET A 228 2.57 -3.60 17.29
N PHE A 229 1.27 -3.32 17.15
CA PHE A 229 0.38 -3.00 18.27
C PHE A 229 -0.07 -4.26 19.03
N GLU A 230 -0.15 -4.19 20.37
CA GLU A 230 -0.47 -5.34 21.27
C GLU A 230 -1.80 -6.02 20.96
N TRP A 231 -2.77 -5.26 20.47
CA TRP A 231 -4.11 -5.73 20.11
C TRP A 231 -4.37 -5.44 18.64
N GLY A 232 -3.38 -5.74 17.78
CA GLY A 232 -3.40 -5.49 16.34
C GLY A 232 -4.80 -5.54 15.74
N ASN A 233 -5.14 -4.65 14.83
CA ASN A 233 -6.52 -4.56 14.33
C ASN A 233 -6.81 -5.68 13.32
N TYR A 234 -6.85 -6.93 13.78
CA TYR A 234 -6.72 -8.12 12.93
C TYR A 234 -7.91 -8.32 11.98
N GLU A 235 -9.05 -7.70 12.29
CA GLU A 235 -10.25 -7.77 11.47
C GLU A 235 -10.48 -6.47 10.70
N GLY A 236 -10.92 -6.59 9.45
CA GLY A 236 -11.41 -5.46 8.66
C GLY A 236 -10.34 -4.54 8.09
N ASN A 237 -9.05 -4.77 8.41
CA ASN A 237 -7.97 -3.86 8.05
C ASN A 237 -6.77 -4.52 7.37
N ARG A 238 -6.13 -3.79 6.44
CA ARG A 238 -4.76 -4.09 6.00
C ARG A 238 -3.75 -3.26 6.79
N TRP A 239 -2.82 -3.95 7.45
CA TRP A 239 -1.79 -3.34 8.27
C TRP A 239 -0.61 -2.87 7.46
N GLN A 240 -0.20 -1.63 7.69
CA GLN A 240 0.93 -1.01 7.03
C GLN A 240 2.08 -0.69 7.98
N ILE A 241 3.28 -0.57 7.42
CA ILE A 241 4.48 -0.16 8.14
C ILE A 241 4.32 1.32 8.51
N GLY A 242 4.48 1.66 9.79
CA GLY A 242 4.53 3.04 10.27
C GLY A 242 5.96 3.56 10.45
N LYS A 243 6.09 4.89 10.60
CA LYS A 243 7.37 5.52 11.00
C LYS A 243 7.89 4.95 12.31
N LEU A 244 7.00 4.60 13.24
CA LEU A 244 7.37 4.00 14.51
C LEU A 244 8.07 2.65 14.32
N ASP A 245 7.55 1.80 13.43
CA ASP A 245 8.13 0.48 13.18
C ASP A 245 9.54 0.61 12.57
N LEU A 246 9.72 1.55 11.63
CA LEU A 246 11.02 1.83 11.02
C LEU A 246 12.02 2.48 11.97
N ALA A 247 11.57 3.33 12.89
CA ALA A 247 12.43 3.92 13.92
C ALA A 247 13.01 2.85 14.86
N ILE A 248 12.21 1.84 15.21
CA ILE A 248 12.67 0.69 15.99
C ILE A 248 13.67 -0.15 15.20
N LEU A 249 13.40 -0.44 13.91
CA LEU A 249 14.37 -1.15 13.06
C LEU A 249 15.70 -0.38 12.92
N LYS A 250 15.66 0.95 12.80
CA LYS A 250 16.88 1.78 12.86
C LYS A 250 17.65 1.62 14.16
N ASP A 251 16.94 1.60 15.29
CA ASP A 251 17.55 1.39 16.60
C ASP A 251 18.16 -0.01 16.75
N LEU A 252 17.61 -1.00 16.04
CA LEU A 252 18.18 -2.35 15.90
C LEU A 252 19.33 -2.43 14.88
N GLY A 253 19.59 -1.36 14.13
CA GLY A 253 20.75 -1.23 13.24
C GLY A 253 20.46 -1.40 11.75
N TYR A 254 19.19 -1.49 11.36
CA TYR A 254 18.80 -1.57 9.95
C TYR A 254 18.99 -0.24 9.22
N THR A 255 19.28 -0.34 7.92
CA THR A 255 19.15 0.78 6.99
C THR A 255 17.73 0.80 6.46
N VAL A 256 17.06 1.95 6.57
CA VAL A 256 15.67 2.13 6.12
C VAL A 256 15.53 3.33 5.18
N ALA A 257 14.45 3.40 4.42
CA ALA A 257 14.14 4.47 3.47
C ALA A 257 12.62 4.76 3.42
N ASN A 258 12.22 5.78 2.64
CA ASN A 258 10.83 6.17 2.38
C ASN A 258 9.96 6.48 3.61
N GLU A 259 10.57 6.71 4.78
CA GLU A 259 9.86 7.00 6.03
C GLU A 259 8.98 8.24 5.93
N ASP A 260 9.35 9.22 5.10
CA ASP A 260 8.62 10.47 4.87
C ASP A 260 7.22 10.25 4.32
N LYS A 261 6.99 9.13 3.64
CA LYS A 261 5.70 8.74 3.04
C LYS A 261 4.74 8.06 4.02
N LEU A 262 5.20 7.75 5.23
CA LEU A 262 4.44 6.95 6.19
C LEU A 262 3.76 7.80 7.25
N ASN A 263 2.63 7.32 7.75
CA ASN A 263 2.04 7.80 9.00
C ASN A 263 2.90 7.39 10.20
N LEU A 264 2.69 8.01 11.37
CA LEU A 264 3.44 7.67 12.57
C LEU A 264 3.23 6.19 12.94
N VAL A 265 1.98 5.79 13.01
CA VAL A 265 1.50 4.41 13.09
C VAL A 265 0.44 4.21 12.01
N ASP A 266 0.12 2.96 11.70
CA ASP A 266 -0.98 2.65 10.80
C ASP A 266 -2.29 3.23 11.33
N LEU A 267 -3.15 3.68 10.43
CA LEU A 267 -4.45 4.22 10.79
C LEU A 267 -5.50 3.12 10.67
N PRO A 268 -6.46 3.02 11.60
CA PRO A 268 -7.56 2.08 11.41
C PRO A 268 -8.30 2.35 10.09
N ASP A 269 -8.57 1.33 9.27
CA ASP A 269 -9.39 1.47 8.06
C ASP A 269 -10.75 2.11 8.38
N ASP A 270 -11.33 1.90 9.57
CA ASP A 270 -12.56 2.55 10.03
C ASP A 270 -12.40 4.01 10.52
N THR A 271 -11.17 4.49 10.75
CA THR A 271 -10.88 5.93 10.84
C THR A 271 -10.88 6.64 9.49
N VAL A 272 -10.96 5.86 8.39
CA VAL A 272 -11.36 6.33 7.06
C VAL A 272 -12.84 5.98 6.77
N PHE A 273 -13.40 4.97 7.44
CA PHE A 273 -14.74 4.45 7.18
C PHE A 273 -15.53 4.14 8.46
N GLY A 274 -16.12 5.17 9.07
CA GLY A 274 -17.20 4.96 10.03
C GLY A 274 -18.42 4.39 9.30
N SER A 275 -19.10 3.40 9.89
CA SER A 275 -20.43 2.99 9.46
C SER A 275 -21.34 4.23 9.35
N GLY A 276 -21.57 4.70 8.12
CA GLY A 276 -22.38 5.89 7.84
C GLY A 276 -21.77 7.24 8.27
N GLY A 277 -20.45 7.39 8.31
CA GLY A 277 -19.80 8.65 8.66
C GLY A 277 -18.92 9.18 7.54
N SER A 278 -19.28 10.34 6.98
CA SER A 278 -18.36 11.18 6.22
C SER A 278 -17.12 11.46 7.07
N THR A 279 -15.94 11.09 6.59
CA THR A 279 -14.72 11.71 7.10
C THR A 279 -14.61 13.12 6.53
N GLY A 280 -14.13 14.06 7.32
CA GLY A 280 -13.96 15.43 6.92
C GLY A 280 -12.74 15.96 7.65
N GLY A 281 -11.64 16.12 6.94
CA GLY A 281 -10.41 16.71 7.51
C GLY A 281 -9.11 16.44 6.77
N GLY A 282 -9.08 15.54 5.78
CA GLY A 282 -7.98 15.37 4.85
C GLY A 282 -8.26 16.05 3.50
N PRO A 283 -7.32 16.03 2.53
CA PRO A 283 -7.60 16.45 1.15
C PRO A 283 -8.44 15.43 0.35
N LEU A 284 -8.64 14.22 0.88
CA LEU A 284 -9.46 13.16 0.28
C LEU A 284 -10.34 12.51 1.36
N ASP A 285 -11.63 12.80 1.30
CA ASP A 285 -12.66 12.26 2.17
C ASP A 285 -13.48 11.17 1.45
N PHE A 286 -13.88 10.13 2.18
CA PHE A 286 -14.52 8.94 1.61
C PHE A 286 -15.89 8.66 2.23
N HIS A 287 -16.77 8.04 1.45
CA HIS A 287 -18.03 7.45 1.92
C HIS A 287 -18.20 6.05 1.31
N ARG A 288 -18.60 5.05 2.10
CA ARG A 288 -18.66 3.65 1.64
C ARG A 288 -20.06 3.08 1.64
N TYR A 289 -20.35 2.30 0.59
CA TYR A 289 -21.55 1.50 0.45
C TYR A 289 -21.21 0.03 0.16
N GLU A 290 -21.75 -0.89 0.96
CA GLU A 290 -21.59 -2.35 0.76
C GLU A 290 -22.51 -2.91 -0.34
N VAL A 291 -22.56 -2.23 -1.49
CA VAL A 291 -23.32 -2.62 -2.68
C VAL A 291 -22.48 -2.30 -3.92
N THR A 292 -22.89 -2.81 -5.08
CA THR A 292 -22.32 -2.36 -6.36
C THR A 292 -22.86 -0.97 -6.73
N ARG A 293 -22.10 -0.21 -7.52
CA ARG A 293 -22.47 1.14 -7.96
C ARG A 293 -23.82 1.23 -8.63
N ASP A 294 -24.19 0.20 -9.38
CA ASP A 294 -25.48 0.11 -10.10
C ASP A 294 -26.69 0.01 -9.17
N ALA A 295 -26.50 -0.29 -7.88
CA ALA A 295 -27.59 -0.33 -6.91
C ALA A 295 -28.17 1.06 -6.61
N TYR A 296 -27.37 2.13 -6.71
CA TYR A 296 -27.75 3.48 -6.31
C TYR A 296 -27.71 4.47 -7.48
N THR A 297 -28.60 5.46 -7.46
CA THR A 297 -28.51 6.62 -8.34
C THR A 297 -27.85 7.76 -7.58
N ILE A 298 -26.84 8.37 -8.19
CA ILE A 298 -26.07 9.45 -7.56
C ILE A 298 -26.25 10.69 -8.43
N GLN A 299 -26.60 11.81 -7.80
CA GLN A 299 -26.85 13.08 -8.47
C GLN A 299 -26.10 14.19 -7.76
N ARG A 300 -25.31 14.97 -8.50
CA ARG A 300 -24.69 16.18 -7.93
C ARG A 300 -25.74 17.28 -7.74
N LEU A 301 -25.82 17.81 -6.52
CA LEU A 301 -26.72 18.90 -6.15
C LEU A 301 -25.99 20.25 -6.10
N ALA A 302 -24.73 20.25 -5.65
CA ALA A 302 -23.84 21.40 -5.60
C ALA A 302 -22.37 20.92 -5.72
N PRO A 303 -21.36 21.81 -5.86
CA PRO A 303 -19.96 21.41 -6.00
C PRO A 303 -19.53 20.36 -4.98
N ASP A 304 -19.85 20.54 -3.70
CA ASP A 304 -19.45 19.59 -2.64
C ASP A 304 -20.62 18.75 -2.10
N ILE A 305 -21.76 18.71 -2.80
CA ILE A 305 -22.98 18.05 -2.30
C ILE A 305 -23.54 17.10 -3.35
N VAL A 306 -23.70 15.83 -2.99
CA VAL A 306 -24.36 14.81 -3.82
C VAL A 306 -25.52 14.16 -3.08
N ALA A 307 -26.58 13.84 -3.81
CA ALA A 307 -27.68 13.01 -3.34
C ALA A 307 -27.52 11.58 -3.83
N VAL A 308 -27.73 10.62 -2.93
CA VAL A 308 -27.70 9.18 -3.19
C VAL A 308 -29.09 8.62 -2.97
N TYR A 309 -29.72 8.20 -4.07
CA TYR A 309 -31.06 7.61 -4.09
C TYR A 309 -30.95 6.08 -3.98
N LYS A 310 -31.54 5.52 -2.93
CA LYS A 310 -31.51 4.09 -2.62
C LYS A 310 -32.77 3.37 -3.13
N PRO A 311 -32.74 2.04 -3.37
CA PRO A 311 -33.87 1.29 -3.90
C PRO A 311 -35.11 1.28 -2.99
N ASP A 312 -34.92 1.50 -1.69
CA ASP A 312 -36.01 1.61 -0.71
C ASP A 312 -36.73 2.97 -0.74
N GLY A 313 -36.31 3.88 -1.63
CA GLY A 313 -36.84 5.23 -1.78
C GLY A 313 -36.24 6.25 -0.81
N SER A 314 -35.34 5.84 0.07
CA SER A 314 -34.60 6.78 0.91
C SER A 314 -33.55 7.54 0.10
N VAL A 315 -33.30 8.78 0.51
CA VAL A 315 -32.30 9.66 -0.10
C VAL A 315 -31.31 10.07 0.98
N GLU A 316 -30.03 9.83 0.73
CA GLU A 316 -28.93 10.28 1.57
C GLU A 316 -28.24 11.45 0.88
N THR A 317 -27.81 12.45 1.66
CA THR A 317 -27.03 13.58 1.14
C THR A 317 -25.63 13.50 1.71
N LEU A 318 -24.65 13.45 0.82
CA LEU A 318 -23.22 13.50 1.18
C LEU A 318 -22.70 14.90 0.93
N THR A 319 -21.86 15.40 1.81
CA THR A 319 -21.25 16.73 1.71
C THR A 319 -19.77 16.65 2.04
N GLY A 320 -18.93 17.27 1.20
CA GLY A 320 -17.46 17.24 1.37
C GLY A 320 -16.90 15.83 1.29
N ILE A 321 -17.32 15.06 0.29
CA ILE A 321 -16.80 13.71 0.03
C ILE A 321 -16.15 13.74 -1.35
N GLU A 322 -14.88 13.36 -1.43
CA GLU A 322 -14.15 13.23 -2.69
C GLU A 322 -14.31 11.83 -3.29
N ARG A 323 -14.62 10.80 -2.52
CA ARG A 323 -14.70 9.40 -2.99
C ARG A 323 -15.90 8.67 -2.42
N ILE A 324 -16.73 8.07 -3.29
CA ILE A 324 -17.71 7.05 -2.86
C ILE A 324 -17.18 5.68 -3.24
N HIS A 325 -16.97 4.81 -2.24
CA HIS A 325 -16.53 3.44 -2.42
C HIS A 325 -17.74 2.49 -2.49
N PHE A 326 -17.78 1.67 -3.53
CA PHE A 326 -18.70 0.56 -3.76
C PHE A 326 -17.93 -0.75 -3.87
N ASN A 327 -18.61 -1.89 -3.75
CA ASN A 327 -17.97 -3.21 -3.82
C ASN A 327 -17.28 -3.50 -5.17
N ASP A 328 -17.61 -2.75 -6.21
CA ASP A 328 -17.12 -2.91 -7.58
C ASP A 328 -16.26 -1.74 -8.07
N GLY A 329 -15.95 -0.76 -7.21
CA GLY A 329 -15.07 0.36 -7.55
C GLY A 329 -15.38 1.65 -6.78
N TYR A 330 -14.87 2.75 -7.31
CA TYR A 330 -14.93 4.06 -6.68
C TYR A 330 -15.54 5.09 -7.64
N LEU A 331 -16.36 5.98 -7.09
CA LEU A 331 -16.79 7.19 -7.76
C LEU A 331 -16.04 8.39 -7.16
N ALA A 332 -15.17 9.00 -7.94
CA ALA A 332 -14.48 10.23 -7.58
C ALA A 332 -15.37 11.46 -7.83
N LEU A 333 -15.51 12.31 -6.81
CA LEU A 333 -16.37 13.49 -6.79
C LEU A 333 -15.58 14.82 -6.82
N ASP A 334 -14.26 14.79 -6.61
CA ASP A 334 -13.30 15.89 -6.76
C ASP A 334 -13.04 16.23 -8.24
N ILE A 335 -14.09 16.56 -8.97
CA ILE A 335 -14.03 16.89 -10.40
C ILE A 335 -13.24 18.18 -10.68
N ASP A 336 -13.03 19.00 -9.66
CA ASP A 336 -12.14 20.17 -9.70
C ASP A 336 -10.74 19.85 -9.12
N GLY A 337 -10.60 18.73 -8.41
CA GLY A 337 -9.37 18.26 -7.78
C GLY A 337 -8.61 17.21 -8.60
N THR A 338 -8.00 16.25 -7.92
CA THR A 338 -7.10 15.25 -8.52
C THR A 338 -7.78 14.45 -9.61
N ALA A 339 -8.98 13.91 -9.38
CA ALA A 339 -9.65 13.11 -10.40
C ALA A 339 -10.03 13.91 -11.63
N GLY A 340 -10.48 15.16 -11.42
CA GLY A 340 -10.70 16.12 -12.50
C GLY A 340 -9.46 16.35 -13.35
N GLN A 341 -8.32 16.61 -12.71
CA GLN A 341 -7.03 16.82 -13.38
C GLN A 341 -6.60 15.58 -14.18
N ALA A 342 -6.73 14.39 -13.57
CA ALA A 342 -6.43 13.12 -14.22
C ALA A 342 -7.31 12.88 -15.45
N TYR A 343 -8.57 13.31 -15.45
CA TYR A 343 -9.43 13.21 -16.64
C TYR A 343 -9.06 14.25 -17.70
N ARG A 344 -8.87 15.52 -17.29
CA ARG A 344 -8.59 16.64 -18.19
C ARG A 344 -7.28 16.49 -18.95
N ILE A 345 -6.28 15.86 -18.35
CA ILE A 345 -4.98 15.66 -19.00
C ILE A 345 -5.06 14.65 -20.15
N TYR A 346 -5.93 13.63 -20.08
CA TYR A 346 -6.22 12.77 -21.23
C TYR A 346 -6.86 13.55 -22.38
N GLN A 347 -7.83 14.41 -22.08
CA GLN A 347 -8.45 15.25 -23.10
C GLN A 347 -7.42 16.18 -23.75
N ALA A 348 -6.60 16.86 -22.95
CA ALA A 348 -5.59 17.78 -23.48
C ALA A 348 -4.48 17.06 -24.25
N ALA A 349 -4.03 15.89 -23.78
CA ALA A 349 -2.94 15.16 -24.40
C ALA A 349 -3.37 14.38 -25.65
N PHE A 350 -4.57 13.80 -25.66
CA PHE A 350 -4.97 12.80 -26.65
C PHE A 350 -6.33 13.05 -27.32
N ASP A 351 -7.06 14.10 -26.93
CA ASP A 351 -8.40 14.41 -27.44
C ASP A 351 -9.38 13.22 -27.30
N ARG A 352 -9.33 12.55 -26.14
CA ARG A 352 -10.19 11.39 -25.86
C ARG A 352 -10.58 11.27 -24.40
N THR A 353 -11.69 10.59 -24.19
CA THR A 353 -12.06 10.03 -22.88
C THR A 353 -10.99 9.04 -22.40
N PRO A 354 -10.56 9.12 -21.13
CA PRO A 354 -9.69 8.12 -20.52
C PRO A 354 -10.29 6.70 -20.62
N ASP A 355 -9.43 5.70 -20.74
CA ASP A 355 -9.85 4.31 -20.52
C ASP A 355 -9.89 4.01 -19.00
N ALA A 356 -10.68 3.00 -18.62
CA ALA A 356 -10.94 2.68 -17.22
C ALA A 356 -9.65 2.32 -16.44
N GLY A 357 -8.72 1.59 -17.05
CA GLY A 357 -7.46 1.21 -16.40
C GLY A 357 -6.54 2.42 -16.21
N GLY A 358 -6.40 3.23 -17.27
CA GLY A 358 -5.60 4.45 -17.25
C GLY A 358 -6.07 5.47 -16.24
N ILE A 359 -7.36 5.83 -16.22
CA ILE A 359 -7.88 6.80 -15.26
C ILE A 359 -7.73 6.31 -13.82
N SER A 360 -7.96 5.01 -13.57
CA SER A 360 -7.78 4.41 -12.25
C SER A 360 -6.33 4.53 -11.77
N TYR A 361 -5.37 4.27 -12.66
CA TYR A 361 -3.96 4.40 -12.35
C TYR A 361 -3.59 5.85 -11.99
N TRP A 362 -3.94 6.83 -12.83
CA TRP A 362 -3.53 8.21 -12.62
C TRP A 362 -4.18 8.87 -11.41
N ILE A 363 -5.47 8.58 -11.14
CA ILE A 363 -6.14 9.04 -9.91
C ILE A 363 -5.37 8.52 -8.70
N LYS A 364 -5.08 7.21 -8.63
CA LYS A 364 -4.35 6.58 -7.51
C LYS A 364 -2.94 7.19 -7.33
N MET A 365 -2.22 7.44 -8.42
CA MET A 365 -0.88 8.04 -8.35
C MET A 365 -0.91 9.50 -7.88
N MET A 366 -1.85 10.30 -8.36
CA MET A 366 -1.94 11.70 -7.98
C MET A 366 -2.51 11.87 -6.55
N ASP A 367 -3.41 10.98 -6.12
CA ASP A 367 -3.91 10.94 -4.74
C ASP A 367 -2.78 10.63 -3.73
N THR A 368 -1.68 9.99 -4.16
CA THR A 368 -0.47 9.74 -3.35
C THR A 368 0.62 10.81 -3.50
N GLY A 369 0.30 11.93 -4.14
CA GLY A 369 1.16 13.12 -4.21
C GLY A 369 1.95 13.31 -5.50
N MET A 370 1.73 12.47 -6.53
CA MET A 370 2.26 12.74 -7.87
C MET A 370 1.66 14.03 -8.44
N SER A 371 2.49 14.92 -8.98
CA SER A 371 2.00 16.19 -9.51
C SER A 371 1.42 16.03 -10.92
N LEU A 372 0.47 16.90 -11.30
CA LEU A 372 -0.04 16.97 -12.68
C LEU A 372 1.09 17.16 -13.72
N LYS A 373 2.16 17.86 -13.34
CA LYS A 373 3.33 18.05 -14.20
C LYS A 373 4.07 16.74 -14.45
N ASP A 374 4.22 15.89 -13.43
CA ASP A 374 4.86 14.57 -13.58
C ASP A 374 4.01 13.68 -14.48
N VAL A 375 2.68 13.69 -14.30
CA VAL A 375 1.75 13.00 -15.19
C VAL A 375 1.88 13.50 -16.63
N ALA A 376 1.93 14.82 -16.85
CA ALA A 376 2.13 15.40 -18.17
C ALA A 376 3.45 14.96 -18.81
N HIS A 377 4.53 14.92 -18.03
CA HIS A 377 5.82 14.40 -18.49
C HIS A 377 5.70 12.94 -18.95
N ASP A 378 5.03 12.10 -18.18
CA ASP A 378 4.87 10.68 -18.47
C ASP A 378 3.97 10.43 -19.68
N PHE A 379 2.91 11.21 -19.85
CA PHE A 379 2.07 11.19 -21.06
C PHE A 379 2.90 11.51 -22.29
N ILE A 380 3.66 12.62 -22.28
CA ILE A 380 4.47 13.05 -23.42
C ILE A 380 5.57 12.02 -23.75
N SER A 381 6.12 11.37 -22.72
CA SER A 381 7.16 10.36 -22.85
C SER A 381 6.62 8.96 -23.19
N SER A 382 5.30 8.79 -23.18
CA SER A 382 4.67 7.49 -23.40
C SER A 382 4.80 7.01 -24.85
N THR A 383 4.80 5.70 -25.02
CA THR A 383 4.70 5.07 -26.35
C THR A 383 3.44 5.52 -27.08
N GLU A 384 2.32 5.73 -26.38
CA GLU A 384 1.07 6.21 -26.97
C GLU A 384 1.25 7.59 -27.62
N PHE A 385 1.86 8.54 -26.91
CA PHE A 385 2.09 9.88 -27.43
C PHE A 385 3.05 9.88 -28.61
N MET A 386 4.15 9.13 -28.52
CA MET A 386 5.12 8.99 -29.62
C MET A 386 4.52 8.33 -30.87
N VAL A 387 3.63 7.34 -30.70
CA VAL A 387 2.94 6.68 -31.82
C VAL A 387 1.88 7.59 -32.41
N THR A 388 1.14 8.32 -31.58
CA THR A 388 0.03 9.19 -32.01
C THR A 388 0.54 10.42 -32.77
N TYR A 389 1.60 11.05 -32.27
CA TYR A 389 2.05 12.36 -32.74
C TYR A 389 3.46 12.37 -33.35
N GLY A 390 4.18 11.25 -33.25
CA GLY A 390 5.55 11.09 -33.75
C GLY A 390 6.62 11.44 -32.71
N ALA A 391 7.74 10.71 -32.75
CA ALA A 391 8.83 10.82 -31.77
C ALA A 391 9.67 12.12 -31.87
N SER A 392 9.43 13.00 -32.85
CA SER A 392 10.26 14.19 -33.10
C SER A 392 9.44 15.40 -33.55
N MET A 393 8.36 15.68 -32.82
CA MET A 393 7.56 16.88 -33.01
C MET A 393 8.33 18.15 -32.61
N SER A 394 8.15 19.27 -33.32
CA SER A 394 8.69 20.58 -32.92
C SER A 394 7.86 21.20 -31.79
N ASN A 395 8.40 22.16 -31.04
CA ASN A 395 7.62 22.84 -29.98
C ASN A 395 6.41 23.60 -30.54
N GLN A 396 6.53 24.17 -31.74
CA GLN A 396 5.40 24.82 -32.42
C GLN A 396 4.29 23.81 -32.75
N ALA A 397 4.63 22.70 -33.38
CA ALA A 397 3.65 21.66 -33.71
C ALA A 397 3.00 21.06 -32.45
N PHE A 398 3.74 20.94 -31.35
CA PHE A 398 3.22 20.51 -30.06
C PHE A 398 2.15 21.45 -29.53
N VAL A 399 2.43 22.75 -29.49
CA VAL A 399 1.45 23.76 -29.04
C VAL A 399 0.22 23.79 -29.95
N GLU A 400 0.42 23.76 -31.27
CA GLU A 400 -0.67 23.72 -32.26
C GLU A 400 -1.55 22.48 -32.06
N GLN A 401 -0.97 21.33 -31.74
CA GLN A 401 -1.72 20.10 -31.46
C GLN A 401 -2.55 20.20 -30.17
N LEU A 402 -2.00 20.79 -29.09
CA LEU A 402 -2.76 20.99 -27.85
C LEU A 402 -3.96 21.93 -28.04
N TYR A 403 -3.83 22.96 -28.89
CA TYR A 403 -4.98 23.80 -29.29
C TYR A 403 -6.05 22.99 -30.01
N MET A 404 -5.67 22.09 -30.91
CA MET A 404 -6.62 21.20 -31.58
C MET A 404 -7.32 20.28 -30.57
N ASN A 405 -6.57 19.65 -29.66
CA ASN A 405 -7.12 18.71 -28.68
C ASN A 405 -8.08 19.38 -27.68
N VAL A 406 -7.78 20.61 -27.24
CA VAL A 406 -8.56 21.30 -26.20
C VAL A 406 -9.69 22.14 -26.79
N LEU A 407 -9.45 22.85 -27.89
CA LEU A 407 -10.40 23.82 -28.44
C LEU A 407 -11.08 23.35 -29.73
N ASN A 408 -10.66 22.22 -30.29
CA ASN A 408 -11.12 21.74 -31.59
C ASN A 408 -10.94 22.79 -32.71
N ARG A 409 -9.90 23.63 -32.60
CA ARG A 409 -9.55 24.66 -33.59
C ARG A 409 -8.06 24.98 -33.54
N ALA A 410 -7.59 25.61 -34.61
CA ALA A 410 -6.24 26.16 -34.64
C ALA A 410 -6.08 27.25 -33.55
N GLY A 411 -4.91 27.26 -32.92
CA GLY A 411 -4.49 28.34 -32.03
C GLY A 411 -4.29 29.64 -32.79
N GLU A 412 -4.64 30.75 -32.17
CA GLU A 412 -4.34 32.07 -32.68
C GLU A 412 -2.82 32.30 -32.68
N ALA A 413 -2.30 33.02 -33.68
CA ALA A 413 -0.87 33.26 -33.83
C ALA A 413 -0.22 33.80 -32.54
N ALA A 414 -0.85 34.80 -31.90
CA ALA A 414 -0.35 35.37 -30.65
C ALA A 414 -0.31 34.36 -29.48
N GLY A 415 -1.26 33.42 -29.44
CA GLY A 415 -1.31 32.38 -28.42
C GLY A 415 -0.23 31.31 -28.65
N VAL A 416 -0.02 30.90 -29.90
CA VAL A 416 1.06 29.97 -30.27
C VAL A 416 2.43 30.61 -30.01
N ASP A 417 2.62 31.87 -30.38
CA ASP A 417 3.85 32.64 -30.14
C ASP A 417 4.15 32.78 -28.64
N TYR A 418 3.12 33.01 -27.82
CA TYR A 418 3.27 33.09 -26.36
C TYR A 418 3.82 31.77 -25.78
N TRP A 419 3.17 30.64 -26.06
CA TRP A 419 3.58 29.35 -25.51
C TRP A 419 4.96 28.93 -26.01
N THR A 420 5.22 29.05 -27.31
CA THR A 420 6.53 28.70 -27.88
C THR A 420 7.65 29.61 -27.37
N GLY A 421 7.38 30.90 -27.15
CA GLY A 421 8.30 31.83 -26.51
C GLY A 421 8.63 31.45 -25.06
N ARG A 422 7.62 31.03 -24.27
CA ARG A 422 7.83 30.53 -22.90
C ARG A 422 8.61 29.23 -22.87
N MET A 423 8.38 28.33 -23.83
CA MET A 423 9.17 27.09 -23.95
C MET A 423 10.63 27.33 -24.33
N ALA A 424 10.92 28.42 -25.05
CA ALA A 424 12.29 28.82 -25.35
C ALA A 424 13.01 29.45 -24.15
N ALA A 425 12.27 29.87 -23.13
CA ALA A 425 12.80 30.53 -21.94
C ALA A 425 12.88 29.58 -20.73
N ASP A 426 11.73 29.16 -20.19
CA ASP A 426 11.64 28.55 -18.87
C ASP A 426 10.66 27.37 -18.76
N LEU A 427 9.74 27.18 -19.70
CA LEU A 427 8.73 26.12 -19.62
C LEU A 427 9.14 24.85 -20.37
N THR A 428 8.88 23.69 -19.76
CA THR A 428 8.97 22.40 -20.42
C THR A 428 7.68 22.07 -21.18
N ARG A 429 7.70 21.04 -22.04
CA ARG A 429 6.46 20.52 -22.66
C ARG A 429 5.44 20.03 -21.62
N ALA A 430 5.92 19.45 -20.52
CA ALA A 430 5.06 19.02 -19.42
C ALA A 430 4.34 20.22 -18.77
N ASP A 431 5.05 21.34 -18.56
CA ASP A 431 4.44 22.58 -18.04
C ASP A 431 3.35 23.11 -18.99
N VAL A 432 3.61 23.07 -20.29
CA VAL A 432 2.64 23.53 -21.30
C VAL A 432 1.43 22.60 -21.37
N LEU A 433 1.61 21.28 -21.42
CA LEU A 433 0.48 20.33 -21.41
C LEU A 433 -0.37 20.46 -20.14
N ALA A 434 0.25 20.54 -18.96
CA ALA A 434 -0.47 20.78 -17.72
C ALA A 434 -1.24 22.11 -17.76
N GLY A 435 -0.65 23.17 -18.33
CA GLY A 435 -1.32 24.45 -18.53
C GLY A 435 -2.53 24.39 -19.47
N PHE A 436 -2.45 23.63 -20.56
CA PHE A 436 -3.59 23.40 -21.46
C PHE A 436 -4.68 22.53 -20.80
N SER A 437 -4.28 21.49 -20.06
CA SER A 437 -5.20 20.62 -19.29
C SER A 437 -6.09 21.43 -18.36
N GLU A 438 -5.51 22.39 -17.65
CA GLU A 438 -6.22 23.21 -16.66
C GLU A 438 -6.68 24.57 -17.20
N SER A 439 -6.67 24.74 -18.52
CA SER A 439 -7.23 25.94 -19.14
C SER A 439 -8.75 26.03 -18.89
N PRO A 440 -9.31 27.23 -18.71
CA PRO A 440 -10.76 27.42 -18.54
C PRO A 440 -11.58 26.74 -19.65
N GLU A 441 -11.04 26.73 -20.87
CA GLU A 441 -11.68 26.11 -22.02
C GLU A 441 -11.71 24.58 -21.92
N ASN A 442 -10.62 23.93 -21.52
CA ASN A 442 -10.60 22.48 -21.34
C ASN A 442 -11.50 22.05 -20.17
N VAL A 443 -11.44 22.79 -19.05
CA VAL A 443 -12.30 22.56 -17.89
C VAL A 443 -13.78 22.63 -18.30
N ALA A 444 -14.16 23.67 -19.04
CA ALA A 444 -15.53 23.82 -19.54
C ALA A 444 -15.92 22.74 -20.55
N GLY A 445 -14.99 22.31 -21.41
CA GLY A 445 -15.22 21.25 -22.39
C GLY A 445 -15.42 19.87 -21.76
N VAL A 446 -14.70 19.57 -20.68
CA VAL A 446 -14.76 18.28 -19.97
C VAL A 446 -15.90 18.21 -18.95
N ALA A 447 -16.29 19.33 -18.34
CA ALA A 447 -17.28 19.37 -17.26
C ALA A 447 -18.56 18.54 -17.51
N PRO A 448 -19.19 18.55 -18.70
CA PRO A 448 -20.38 17.74 -18.97
C PRO A 448 -20.15 16.22 -18.85
N SER A 449 -18.93 15.74 -19.12
CA SER A 449 -18.58 14.32 -19.11
C SER A 449 -18.32 13.76 -17.72
N ILE A 450 -18.05 14.63 -16.74
CA ILE A 450 -17.64 14.25 -15.38
C ILE A 450 -18.56 14.82 -14.30
N SER A 451 -19.69 15.44 -14.67
CA SER A 451 -20.57 16.16 -13.72
C SER A 451 -21.07 15.29 -12.57
N ASP A 452 -21.32 14.01 -12.83
CA ASP A 452 -21.78 13.03 -11.84
C ASP A 452 -20.64 12.27 -11.14
N GLY A 453 -19.40 12.69 -11.38
CA GLY A 453 -18.19 12.05 -10.88
C GLY A 453 -17.52 11.14 -11.91
N ILE A 454 -16.36 10.61 -11.53
CA ILE A 454 -15.49 9.80 -12.39
C ILE A 454 -15.40 8.39 -11.78
N TRP A 455 -15.86 7.39 -12.52
CA TRP A 455 -15.80 6.00 -12.07
C TRP A 455 -14.41 5.38 -12.34
N TYR A 456 -13.86 4.67 -11.35
CA TYR A 456 -12.57 4.00 -11.45
C TYR A 456 -12.48 2.76 -10.53
N THR A 457 -11.55 1.84 -10.77
CA THR A 457 -11.41 0.55 -10.06
C THR A 457 -10.00 0.30 -9.55
#